data_AF-A0A1T1D3N6-F1
#
_entry.id   AF-A0A1T1D3N6-F1
#
_cell.length_a   1.000
_cell.length_b   1.000
_cell.length_c   1.000
_cell.angle_alpha   90.00
_cell.angle_beta   90.00
_cell.angle_gamma   90.00
#
_symmetry.space_group_name_H-M   'P 1'
#
loop_
_entity.id
_entity.type
_entity.pdbx_description
1 polymer ?
#
loop_
_entity_poly.entity_id
_entity_poly.type
_entity_poly.pdbx_seq_one_letter_code
_entity_poly.pdbx_strand_id
1 'polypeptide(L)'
;MDSPSLDPAWTQRQRPPRLERRLGFADYPQVQNFLERLERLCERRQRYPDLGFGRTYVNLTIYPDQDATNVGDAEEDFARDIDGLLN
;
A
#
# COMPACT_ATOMS: atom_id res chain seq x y z
N MET A 1 -23.65 3.93 -3.38
CA MET A 1 -22.73 4.43 -2.33
C MET A 1 -21.42 4.64 -3.04
N ASP A 2 -21.00 5.89 -3.23
CA ASP A 2 -19.71 6.19 -3.84
C ASP A 2 -18.62 5.79 -2.85
N SER A 3 -17.92 4.68 -3.13
CA SER A 3 -16.69 4.36 -2.42
C SER A 3 -15.72 5.52 -2.60
N PRO A 4 -15.03 5.99 -1.54
CA PRO A 4 -14.10 7.09 -1.66
C PRO A 4 -13.01 6.73 -2.68
N SER A 5 -12.75 7.65 -3.61
CA SER A 5 -11.72 7.51 -4.64
C SER A 5 -10.35 7.29 -3.99
N LEU A 6 -9.52 6.46 -4.62
CA LEU A 6 -8.14 6.22 -4.18
C LEU A 6 -7.35 7.53 -4.12
N ASP A 7 -6.48 7.68 -3.10
CA ASP A 7 -5.59 8.84 -2.97
C ASP A 7 -4.73 8.97 -4.24
N PRO A 8 -4.67 10.15 -4.89
CA PRO A 8 -3.89 10.36 -6.11
C PRO A 8 -2.39 10.12 -5.95
N ALA A 9 -1.88 9.97 -4.73
CA ALA A 9 -0.51 9.53 -4.46
C ALA A 9 -0.24 8.07 -4.87
N TRP A 10 -1.28 7.24 -5.02
CA TRP A 10 -1.15 5.91 -5.61
C TRP A 10 -1.13 5.98 -7.13
N THR A 11 -0.12 5.36 -7.73
CA THR A 11 -0.02 5.20 -9.18
C THR A 11 -0.52 3.83 -9.60
N GLN A 12 -1.60 3.77 -10.38
CA GLN A 12 -2.07 2.54 -11.00
C GLN A 12 -1.30 2.25 -12.29
N ARG A 13 -0.85 1.01 -12.45
CA ARG A 13 -0.21 0.50 -13.65
C ARG A 13 -1.06 -0.62 -14.23
N GLN A 14 -1.00 -0.81 -15.55
CA GLN A 14 -1.76 -1.85 -16.27
C GLN A 14 -0.89 -2.99 -16.79
N ARG A 15 0.45 -2.85 -16.81
CA ARG A 15 1.38 -3.84 -17.39
C ARG A 15 2.65 -4.00 -16.53
N PRO A 16 2.73 -5.03 -15.66
CA PRO A 16 1.59 -5.77 -15.11
C PRO A 16 0.65 -4.86 -14.28
N PRO A 17 -0.61 -5.27 -14.05
CA PRO A 17 -1.55 -4.53 -13.19
C PRO A 17 -1.02 -4.45 -11.76
N ARG A 18 -0.99 -3.25 -11.17
CA ARG A 18 -0.56 -3.00 -9.78
C ARG A 18 -0.85 -1.57 -9.34
N LEU A 19 -0.84 -1.34 -8.03
CA LEU A 19 -0.77 -0.02 -7.40
C LEU A 19 0.64 0.20 -6.83
N GLU A 20 1.21 1.37 -7.06
CA GLU A 20 2.52 1.78 -6.54
C GLU A 20 2.38 3.05 -5.70
N ARG A 21 3.02 3.12 -4.52
CA ARG A 21 3.13 4.36 -3.74
C ARG A 21 4.48 4.45 -3.06
N ARG A 22 5.02 5.67 -2.99
CA ARG A 22 6.18 6.00 -2.16
C ARG A 22 5.75 6.90 -1.01
N LEU A 23 6.14 6.51 0.19
CA LEU A 23 5.91 7.23 1.43
C LEU A 23 7.24 7.81 1.92
N GLY A 24 7.23 9.09 2.29
CA GLY A 24 8.38 9.77 2.89
C GLY A 24 8.18 9.96 4.39
N PHE A 25 9.27 9.79 5.15
CA PHE A 25 9.30 9.96 6.60
C PHE A 25 10.48 10.85 6.99
N ALA A 26 10.42 11.53 8.13
CA ALA A 26 11.50 12.43 8.54
C ALA A 26 12.76 11.65 8.98
N ASP A 27 12.58 10.46 9.55
CA ASP A 27 13.65 9.65 10.14
C ASP A 27 13.31 8.15 10.13
N TYR A 28 14.29 7.35 10.54
CA TYR A 28 14.17 5.89 10.57
C TYR A 28 13.21 5.38 11.65
N PRO A 29 13.18 5.93 12.88
CA PRO A 29 12.15 5.55 13.87
C PRO A 29 10.72 5.65 13.34
N GLN A 30 10.41 6.68 12.54
CA GLN A 30 9.09 6.80 11.89
C GLN A 30 8.85 5.71 10.84
N VAL A 31 9.86 5.38 10.03
CA VAL A 31 9.78 4.25 9.09
C VAL A 31 9.47 2.96 9.85
N GLN A 32 10.21 2.69 10.93
CA GLN A 32 10.01 1.48 11.74
C GLN A 32 8.61 1.42 12.36
N ASN A 33 8.12 2.52 12.94
CA ASN A 33 6.78 2.57 13.50
C ASN A 33 5.69 2.30 12.44
N PHE A 34 5.86 2.86 11.25
CA PHE A 34 4.96 2.59 10.13
C PHE A 34 5.00 1.10 9.72
N LEU A 35 6.19 0.50 9.62
CA LEU A 35 6.36 -0.90 9.25
C LEU A 35 5.68 -1.85 10.26
N GLU A 36 5.79 -1.57 11.57
CA GLU A 36 5.10 -2.36 12.62
C GLU A 36 3.56 -2.24 12.54
N ARG A 37 3.04 -1.07 12.14
CA ARG A 37 1.60 -0.89 11.89
C ARG A 37 1.16 -1.61 10.62
N LEU A 38 1.98 -1.55 9.56
CA LEU A 38 1.74 -2.20 8.29
C LEU A 38 1.73 -3.72 8.44
N GLU A 39 2.68 -4.29 9.18
CA GLU A 39 2.74 -5.74 9.45
C GLU A 39 1.44 -6.25 10.07
N ARG A 40 0.96 -5.60 11.14
CA ARG A 40 -0.33 -5.96 11.77
C ARG A 40 -1.51 -5.81 10.80
N LEU A 41 -1.47 -4.83 9.90
CA LEU A 41 -2.52 -4.67 8.88
C LEU A 41 -2.46 -5.84 7.87
N CYS A 42 -1.27 -6.19 7.39
CA CYS A 42 -1.05 -7.31 6.47
C CYS A 42 -1.56 -8.62 7.07
N GLU A 43 -1.24 -8.90 8.34
CA GLU A 43 -1.75 -10.09 9.05
C GLU A 43 -3.27 -10.12 9.12
N ARG A 44 -3.91 -8.99 9.50
CA ARG A 44 -5.39 -8.92 9.57
C ARG A 44 -6.05 -9.11 8.21
N ARG A 45 -5.43 -8.60 7.14
CA ARG A 45 -5.96 -8.67 5.77
C ARG A 45 -5.53 -9.91 5.00
N GLN A 46 -4.58 -10.69 5.55
CA GLN A 46 -3.91 -11.79 4.85
C GLN A 46 -3.39 -11.37 3.46
N ARG A 47 -2.89 -10.12 3.36
CA ARG A 47 -2.40 -9.52 2.12
C ARG A 47 -1.08 -8.81 2.37
N TYR A 48 -0.11 -9.03 1.51
CA TYR A 48 1.27 -8.55 1.69
C TYR A 48 1.71 -7.82 0.42
N PRO A 49 1.95 -6.50 0.48
CA PRO A 49 2.52 -5.78 -0.66
C PRO A 49 3.98 -6.17 -0.84
N ASP A 50 4.50 -6.02 -2.05
CA ASP A 50 5.94 -5.94 -2.24
C ASP A 50 6.45 -4.62 -1.65
N LEU A 51 7.55 -4.71 -0.91
CA LEU A 51 7.98 -3.68 0.04
C LEU A 51 9.49 -3.47 -0.09
N GLY A 52 9.88 -2.24 -0.40
CA GLY A 52 11.27 -1.80 -0.30
C GLY A 52 11.36 -0.53 0.53
N PHE A 53 12.26 -0.46 1.51
CA PHE A 53 12.37 0.71 2.38
C PHE A 53 13.82 1.13 2.61
N GLY A 54 13.98 2.40 2.96
CA GLY A 54 15.24 3.00 3.38
C GLY A 54 15.09 3.74 4.70
N ARG A 55 16.07 4.56 5.06
CA ARG A 55 16.07 5.29 6.35
C ARG A 55 14.94 6.33 6.49
N THR A 56 14.35 6.78 5.39
CA THR A 56 13.38 7.89 5.36
C THR A 56 12.26 7.66 4.35
N TYR A 57 12.11 6.43 3.84
CA TYR A 57 11.06 6.15 2.87
C TYR A 57 10.65 4.68 2.86
N VAL A 58 9.43 4.45 2.39
CA VAL A 58 8.89 3.13 2.07
C VAL A 58 8.28 3.18 0.67
N ASN A 59 8.63 2.22 -0.17
CA ASN A 59 8.00 1.96 -1.46
C ASN A 59 7.10 0.74 -1.31
N LEU A 60 5.87 0.86 -1.79
CA LEU A 60 4.85 -0.18 -1.75
C LEU A 60 4.40 -0.50 -3.16
N THR A 61 4.30 -1.79 -3.46
CA THR A 61 3.67 -2.30 -4.68
C THR A 61 2.61 -3.32 -4.30
N ILE A 62 1.35 -3.04 -4.64
CA ILE A 62 0.22 -3.96 -4.45
C ILE A 62 -0.09 -4.57 -5.80
N TYR A 63 0.18 -5.87 -5.93
CA TYR A 63 -0.29 -6.65 -7.06
C TYR A 63 -1.70 -7.14 -6.79
N PRO A 64 -2.54 -7.31 -7.83
CA PRO A 64 -3.77 -8.05 -7.70
C PRO A 64 -3.50 -9.53 -7.48
N ASP A 65 -4.52 -10.29 -7.09
CA ASP A 65 -4.39 -11.74 -6.92
C ASP A 65 -3.98 -12.42 -8.24
N GLN A 66 -3.34 -13.61 -8.17
CA GLN A 66 -2.65 -14.23 -9.31
C GLN A 66 -3.49 -14.40 -10.59
N ASP A 67 -4.82 -14.49 -10.46
CA ASP A 67 -5.74 -14.69 -11.59
C ASP A 67 -6.39 -13.39 -12.10
N ALA A 68 -6.16 -12.26 -11.43
CA ALA A 68 -6.80 -10.99 -11.76
C ALA A 68 -6.04 -10.20 -12.83
N THR A 69 -6.77 -9.73 -13.84
CA THR A 69 -6.21 -9.02 -14.99
C THR A 69 -6.03 -7.51 -14.75
N ASN A 70 -6.67 -6.98 -13.70
CA ASN A 70 -6.67 -5.57 -13.32
C ASN A 70 -6.57 -5.43 -11.81
N VAL A 71 -6.19 -4.24 -11.35
CA VAL A 71 -6.42 -3.80 -9.98
C VAL A 71 -7.94 -3.70 -9.76
N GLY A 72 -8.44 -4.25 -8.67
CA GLY A 72 -9.83 -4.18 -8.27
C GLY A 72 -10.01 -3.68 -6.84
N ASP A 73 -11.25 -3.79 -6.35
CA ASP A 73 -11.68 -3.21 -5.07
C ASP A 73 -10.85 -3.70 -3.88
N ALA A 74 -10.38 -4.95 -3.88
CA ALA A 74 -9.58 -5.51 -2.79
C ALA A 74 -8.22 -4.81 -2.65
N GLU A 75 -7.57 -4.48 -3.77
CA GLU A 75 -6.29 -3.76 -3.76
C GLU A 75 -6.50 -2.28 -3.38
N GLU A 76 -7.58 -1.65 -3.86
CA GLU A 76 -7.92 -0.27 -3.52
C GLU A 76 -8.33 -0.13 -2.04
N ASP A 77 -9.11 -1.08 -1.51
CA ASP A 77 -9.46 -1.15 -0.09
C ASP A 77 -8.21 -1.29 0.77
N PHE A 78 -7.28 -2.17 0.38
CA PHE A 78 -6.04 -2.36 1.10
C PHE A 78 -5.14 -1.12 1.05
N ALA A 79 -5.07 -0.45 -0.11
CA ALA A 79 -4.36 0.81 -0.26
C ALA A 79 -4.95 1.91 0.64
N ARG A 80 -6.28 2.01 0.75
CA ARG A 80 -6.94 2.94 1.69
C ARG A 80 -6.66 2.61 3.15
N ASP A 81 -6.63 1.33 3.52
CA ASP A 81 -6.26 0.93 4.88
C ASP A 81 -4.81 1.32 5.22
N ILE A 82 -3.89 1.19 4.26
CA ILE A 82 -2.49 1.62 4.40
C ILE A 82 -2.43 3.14 4.60
N ASP A 83 -3.20 3.92 3.86
CA ASP A 83 -3.24 5.37 4.00
C ASP A 83 -3.74 5.79 5.40
N GLY A 84 -4.66 5.01 5.98
CA GLY A 84 -5.09 5.16 7.37
C GLY A 84 -3.97 4.96 8.41
N LEU A 85 -2.82 4.40 8.03
CA LEU A 85 -1.65 4.26 8.88
C LEU A 85 -0.75 5.50 8.90
N LEU A 86 -1.00 6.51 8.06
CA LEU A 86 -0.20 7.73 8.00
C LEU A 86 -0.63 8.81 9.00
N ASN A 87 -1.77 8.59 9.66
CA ASN A 87 -2.30 9.42 10.75
C ASN A 87 -1.81 8.96 12.12
#